data_AF-A0A286DJ64-F1
#
_entry.id   AF-A0A286DJ64-F1
#
_cell.length_a   1.000
_cell.length_b   1.000
_cell.length_c   1.000
_cell.angle_alpha   90.00
_cell.angle_beta   90.00
_cell.angle_gamma   90.00
#
_symmetry.space_group_name_H-M   'P 1'
#
loop_
_entity.id
_entity.type
_entity.pdbx_description
1 polymer ?
#
loop_
_entity_poly.entity_id
_entity_poly.type
_entity_poly.pdbx_seq_one_letter_code
_entity_poly.pdbx_strand_id
1 'polypeptide(L)'
;MDARMIEKAVFLLREAHTSTTETVHALERYFPGSAHEDRVRCTEEAGDLVHGARPPAARVASQVADARYFAAAHERHAFGD
;
A
#
# COMPACT_ATOMS: atom_id res chain seq x y z
N MET A 1 -6.08 6.57 -19.33
CA MET A 1 -6.23 5.99 -17.98
C MET A 1 -7.70 5.99 -17.68
N ASP A 2 -8.27 4.78 -17.58
CA ASP A 2 -9.71 4.58 -17.62
C ASP A 2 -10.28 4.65 -16.21
N ALA A 3 -10.88 5.79 -15.86
CA ALA A 3 -11.48 6.03 -14.53
C ALA A 3 -12.43 4.90 -14.10
N ARG A 4 -13.20 4.36 -15.04
CA ARG A 4 -14.11 3.22 -14.80
C ARG A 4 -13.38 1.93 -14.41
N MET A 5 -12.16 1.74 -14.90
CA MET A 5 -11.34 0.55 -14.60
C MET A 5 -10.79 0.62 -13.19
N ILE A 6 -10.35 1.81 -12.76
CA ILE A 6 -9.92 2.07 -11.37
C ILE A 6 -11.09 1.86 -10.41
N GLU A 7 -12.28 2.41 -10.70
CA GLU A 7 -13.48 2.20 -9.87
C GLU A 7 -13.82 0.72 -9.73
N LYS A 8 -13.74 -0.05 -10.84
CA LYS A 8 -13.97 -1.49 -10.81
C LYS A 8 -12.89 -2.23 -10.00
N ALA A 9 -11.62 -1.84 -10.14
CA ALA A 9 -10.52 -2.41 -9.38
C ALA A 9 -10.66 -2.13 -7.88
N VAL A 10 -11.06 -0.92 -7.49
CA VAL A 10 -11.37 -0.56 -6.09
C VAL A 10 -12.48 -1.45 -5.55
N PHE A 11 -13.57 -1.64 -6.30
CA PHE A 11 -14.65 -2.55 -5.90
C PHE A 11 -14.16 -3.98 -5.68
N LEU A 12 -13.34 -4.51 -6.60
CA LEU A 12 -12.82 -5.87 -6.52
C LEU A 12 -11.91 -6.06 -5.28
N LEU A 13 -10.99 -5.11 -5.06
CA LEU A 13 -10.08 -5.14 -3.92
C LEU A 13 -10.79 -4.93 -2.57
N ARG A 14 -11.76 -4.01 -2.51
CA ARG A 14 -12.39 -3.59 -1.25
C ARG A 14 -13.60 -4.44 -0.85
N GLU A 15 -14.52 -4.68 -1.79
CA GLU A 15 -15.82 -5.31 -1.51
C GLU A 15 -15.80 -6.80 -1.83
N ALA A 16 -15.10 -7.21 -2.90
CA ALA A 16 -14.96 -8.62 -3.26
C ALA A 16 -13.71 -9.29 -2.63
N HIS A 17 -12.88 -8.51 -1.93
CA HIS A 17 -11.67 -8.95 -1.23
C HIS A 17 -10.72 -9.80 -2.10
N THR A 18 -10.67 -9.51 -3.41
CA THR A 18 -9.79 -10.25 -4.32
C THR A 18 -8.34 -9.82 -4.18
N SER A 19 -7.41 -10.73 -4.46
CA SER A 19 -5.98 -10.38 -4.52
C SER A 19 -5.68 -9.44 -5.69
N THR A 20 -4.54 -8.74 -5.66
CA THR A 20 -4.06 -7.90 -6.78
C THR A 20 -4.02 -8.67 -8.10
N THR A 21 -3.43 -9.87 -8.10
CA THR A 21 -3.34 -10.72 -9.29
C THR A 21 -4.72 -11.13 -9.82
N GLU A 22 -5.62 -11.54 -8.93
CA GLU A 22 -7.00 -11.89 -9.30
C GLU A 22 -7.76 -10.69 -9.87
N THR A 23 -7.52 -9.50 -9.33
CA THR A 23 -8.12 -8.25 -9.82
C THR A 23 -7.67 -7.95 -11.24
N VAL A 24 -6.37 -8.05 -11.55
CA VAL A 24 -5.84 -7.84 -12.92
C VAL A 24 -6.45 -8.82 -13.93
N HIS A 25 -6.62 -10.09 -13.55
CA HIS A 25 -7.30 -11.08 -14.38
C HIS A 25 -8.79 -10.79 -14.53
N ALA A 26 -9.47 -10.42 -13.44
CA ALA A 26 -10.89 -10.09 -13.47
C ALA A 26 -11.18 -8.85 -14.34
N LEU A 27 -10.31 -7.84 -14.34
CA LEU A 27 -10.44 -6.65 -15.17
C LEU A 27 -10.46 -6.97 -16.68
N GLU A 28 -9.81 -8.04 -17.12
CA GLU A 28 -9.89 -8.49 -18.52
C GLU A 28 -11.33 -8.76 -18.97
N ARG A 29 -12.11 -9.36 -18.07
CA ARG A 29 -13.50 -9.76 -18.35
C ARG A 29 -14.44 -8.56 -18.43
N TYR A 30 -14.15 -7.50 -17.68
CA TYR A 30 -14.97 -6.28 -17.65
C TYR A 30 -14.53 -5.25 -18.70
N PHE A 31 -13.26 -5.25 -19.08
CA PHE A 31 -12.66 -4.32 -20.04
C PHE A 31 -11.93 -5.08 -21.15
N PRO A 32 -12.68 -5.81 -22.01
CA PRO A 32 -12.08 -6.50 -23.15
C PRO A 32 -11.44 -5.47 -24.09
N GLY A 33 -10.15 -5.64 -24.40
CA GLY A 33 -9.37 -4.70 -25.22
C GLY A 33 -8.42 -3.82 -24.41
N SER A 34 -8.48 -3.85 -23.08
CA SER A 34 -7.47 -3.21 -22.23
C SER A 34 -6.14 -3.96 -22.26
N ALA A 35 -5.04 -3.21 -22.39
CA ALA A 35 -3.69 -3.78 -22.30
C ALA A 35 -3.45 -4.35 -20.90
N HIS A 36 -2.64 -5.41 -20.80
CA HIS A 36 -2.28 -5.99 -19.50
C HIS A 36 -1.61 -4.96 -18.57
N GLU A 37 -0.71 -4.14 -19.11
CA GLU A 37 -0.02 -3.09 -18.36
C GLU A 37 -0.98 -2.03 -17.81
N ASP A 38 -2.05 -1.70 -18.54
CA ASP A 38 -3.06 -0.74 -18.09
C ASP A 38 -3.88 -1.30 -16.92
N ARG A 39 -4.22 -2.60 -16.98
CA ARG A 39 -4.90 -3.31 -15.87
C ARG A 39 -4.03 -3.41 -14.62
N VAL A 40 -2.73 -3.67 -14.77
CA VAL A 40 -1.77 -3.68 -13.65
C VAL A 40 -1.73 -2.30 -13.00
N ARG A 41 -1.50 -1.25 -13.80
CA ARG A 41 -1.44 0.13 -13.30
C ARG A 41 -2.73 0.55 -12.59
N CYS A 42 -3.89 0.27 -13.16
CA CYS A 42 -5.18 0.59 -12.54
C CYS A 42 -5.41 -0.19 -11.24
N THR A 43 -4.90 -1.43 -11.14
CA THR A 43 -5.00 -2.24 -9.92
C THR A 43 -4.08 -1.72 -8.82
N GLU A 44 -2.86 -1.30 -9.16
CA GLU A 44 -1.94 -0.66 -8.20
C GLU A 44 -2.54 0.63 -7.65
N GLU A 45 -3.02 1.52 -8.51
CA GLU A 45 -3.65 2.77 -8.08
C GLU A 45 -4.91 2.52 -7.23
N ALA A 46 -5.74 1.56 -7.61
CA ALA A 46 -6.87 1.14 -6.79
C ALA A 46 -6.43 0.58 -5.43
N GLY A 47 -5.31 -0.14 -5.39
CA GLY A 47 -4.66 -0.59 -4.15
C GLY A 47 -4.24 0.57 -3.27
N ASP A 48 -3.58 1.58 -3.83
CA ASP A 48 -3.23 2.81 -3.11
C ASP A 48 -4.47 3.54 -2.59
N LEU A 49 -5.59 3.55 -3.31
CA LEU A 49 -6.83 4.16 -2.84
C LEU A 49 -7.49 3.37 -1.71
N VAL A 50 -7.52 2.04 -1.80
CA VAL A 50 -8.10 1.16 -0.77
C VAL A 50 -7.26 1.20 0.52
N HIS A 51 -5.94 1.23 0.42
CA HIS A 51 -5.03 1.22 1.58
C HIS A 51 -4.63 2.63 2.05
N GLY A 52 -4.66 3.63 1.17
CA GLY A 52 -4.33 5.04 1.41
C GLY A 52 -5.53 5.93 1.76
N ALA A 53 -6.74 5.38 1.83
CA ALA A 53 -7.86 5.98 2.58
C ALA A 53 -7.68 5.86 4.11
N ARG A 54 -6.58 5.27 4.59
CA ARG A 54 -6.02 5.60 5.90
C ARG A 54 -5.48 7.03 5.77
N PRO A 55 -5.88 8.00 6.62
CA PRO A 55 -5.30 9.34 6.58
C PRO A 55 -3.78 9.20 6.52
N PRO A 56 -3.04 10.07 5.80
CA PRO A 56 -1.59 9.96 5.73
C PRO A 56 -1.12 9.89 7.18
N ALA A 57 -0.78 8.69 7.64
CA ALA A 57 -0.08 8.54 8.89
C ALA A 57 1.17 9.32 8.56
N ALA A 58 1.29 10.52 9.17
CA ALA A 58 2.45 11.36 9.04
C ALA A 58 3.62 10.39 9.01
N ARG A 59 4.42 10.43 7.95
CA ARG A 59 5.65 9.62 7.88
C ARG A 59 6.42 10.04 9.14
N VAL A 60 6.20 9.34 10.24
CA VAL A 60 6.94 9.53 11.47
C VAL A 60 8.30 9.11 11.01
N ALA A 61 9.17 10.10 10.82
CA ALA A 61 10.57 9.86 10.52
C ALA A 61 10.99 8.79 11.53
N SER A 62 11.35 7.61 11.02
CA SER A 62 11.80 6.52 11.87
C SER A 62 12.97 7.08 12.68
N GLN A 63 12.74 7.34 13.97
CA GLN A 63 13.75 7.91 14.88
C GLN A 63 14.95 6.97 15.07
N VAL A 64 14.90 5.78 14.44
CA VAL A 64 15.97 4.79 14.36
C VAL A 64 17.16 5.26 13.51
N ALA A 65 17.04 6.38 12.78
CA ALA A 65 18.16 7.02 12.09
C ALA A 65 18.83 8.17 12.89
N ASP A 66 18.40 8.44 14.12
CA ASP A 66 19.06 9.43 14.98
C ASP A 66 20.14 8.76 15.82
N ALA A 67 21.41 8.98 15.44
CA ALA A 67 22.58 8.42 16.12
C ALA A 67 22.66 8.78 17.62
N ARG A 68 21.87 9.76 18.10
CA ARG A 68 21.81 10.15 19.51
C ARG A 68 21.00 9.19 20.38
N TYR A 69 20.14 8.35 19.79
CA TYR A 69 19.32 7.39 20.55
C TYR A 69 20.13 6.19 21.08
N PHE A 70 21.24 5.83 20.42
CA PHE A 70 22.10 4.73 20.87
C PHE A 70 22.94 5.07 22.11
N ALA A 71 23.26 6.35 22.35
CA ALA A 71 24.06 6.75 23.52
C ALA A 71 23.25 6.70 24.83
N ALA A 72 21.98 7.12 24.80
CA ALA A 72 21.13 7.19 26.00
C ALA A 72 20.71 5.81 26.53
N ALA A 73 20.72 4.76 25.70
CA ALA A 73 20.39 3.41 26.13
C ALA A 73 21.51 2.72 26.94
N HIS A 74 22.77 3.18 26.79
CA HIS A 74 23.92 2.57 27.46
C HIS A 74 24.12 3.03 28.91
N GLU A 75 23.48 4.13 29.34
CA GLU A 75 23.65 4.65 30.71
C GLU A 75 22.81 3.90 31.77
N ARG A 76 21.91 3.00 31.37
CA ARG A 76 21.02 2.27 32.31
C ARG A 76 21.47 0.85 32.67
N HIS A 77 22.70 0.44 32.30
CA HIS A 77 23.27 -0.85 32.69
C HIS A 77 24.52 -0.72 33.56
N ALA A 78 24.54 0.25 34.47
CA ALA A 78 25.41 0.23 35.65
C ALA A 78 24.61 -0.25 36.86
N PHE A 79 24.30 -1.55 36.89
CA PHE A 79 24.14 -2.30 38.14
C PHE A 79 25.54 -2.87 38.44
N GLY A 80 26.28 -2.55 39.50
CA GLY A 80 25.83 -2.06 40.80
C GLY A 80 25.48 -3.21 41.74
N ASP A 81 26.33 -4.25 41.82
CA ASP A 81 27.01 -4.77 43.03
C ASP A 81 27.97 -5.92 42.61
#